data_AF-A0A3N7D2W1-F1
#
_entry.id   AF-A0A3N7D2W1-F1
#
_cell.length_a   1.000
_cell.length_b   1.000
_cell.length_c   1.000
_cell.angle_alpha   90.00
_cell.angle_beta   90.00
_cell.angle_gamma   90.00
#
_symmetry.space_group_name_H-M   'P 1'
#
loop_
_entity.id
_entity.type
_entity.pdbx_description
1 polymer ?
#
loop_
_entity_poly.entity_id
_entity_poly.type
_entity_poly.pdbx_seq_one_letter_code
_entity_poly.pdbx_strand_id
1 'polypeptide(L)'
;MNDQYTIFKNDELVKSRVLAQGLNISSDDFEKIQCWFDLLLWHHEQLTSNTEEQFNTEKKLEILFNEMVSSEIQRESHKYVLPKLLHYNNAFNGAFLRSLYIARLGSLLQNNLIPKFVDDKNIVFSAEDFLHTSEYLKYNYFVSPNSNFLEDILKIQHVRGIFKRASPRLKFETVKNISLIISQIEYHHNIICFKKILKLVTKKDNELIDYLKEFQVENRQGCYKIISDILSLYLSDNIWNDFEIKVALIHYLDTGRGTNPSASWNKKLQELCVSIGASKLLQISSYILDNDNCKNYNFPDGLQWSDDTAKRFLKSAKWIKTYI
;
A
#
# COMPACT_ATOMS: atom_id res chain seq x y z
N MET A 1 27.48 5.95 16.62
CA MET A 1 26.25 5.19 16.32
C MET A 1 25.15 6.19 16.12
N ASN A 2 24.52 6.16 14.95
CA ASN A 2 23.46 7.10 14.62
C ASN A 2 22.21 6.69 15.43
N ASP A 3 21.69 7.58 16.27
CA ASP A 3 20.59 7.35 17.21
C ASP A 3 19.38 6.66 16.54
N GLN A 4 19.11 7.02 15.28
CA GLN A 4 18.03 6.47 14.46
C GLN A 4 18.12 4.95 14.22
N TYR A 5 19.31 4.38 14.05
CA TYR A 5 19.48 2.94 13.84
C TYR A 5 19.17 2.15 15.11
N THR A 6 19.58 2.68 16.27
CA THR A 6 19.29 2.09 17.57
C THR A 6 17.79 2.17 17.88
N ILE A 7 17.17 3.33 17.63
CA ILE A 7 15.71 3.51 17.75
C ILE A 7 14.97 2.52 16.85
N PHE A 8 15.30 2.47 15.55
CA PHE A 8 14.69 1.53 14.60
C PHE A 8 14.83 0.09 15.07
N LYS A 9 16.04 -0.34 15.43
CA LYS A 9 16.32 -1.71 15.87
C LYS A 9 15.47 -2.11 17.09
N ASN A 10 15.39 -1.24 18.08
CA ASN A 10 14.64 -1.53 19.31
C ASN A 10 13.14 -1.65 19.04
N ASP A 11 12.57 -0.72 18.27
CA ASP A 11 11.16 -0.73 17.91
C ASP A 11 10.80 -1.92 17.02
N GLU A 12 11.65 -2.20 16.04
CA GLU A 12 11.54 -3.34 15.13
C GLU A 12 11.52 -4.66 15.92
N LEU A 13 12.44 -4.83 16.87
CA LEU A 13 12.53 -6.03 17.69
C LEU A 13 11.27 -6.25 18.55
N VAL A 14 10.72 -5.18 19.13
CA VAL A 14 9.46 -5.26 19.90
C VAL A 14 8.31 -5.72 19.00
N LYS A 15 8.14 -5.09 17.84
CA LYS A 15 7.11 -5.48 16.85
C LYS A 15 7.30 -6.92 16.37
N SER A 16 8.54 -7.30 16.12
CA SER A 16 8.92 -8.63 15.63
C SER A 16 8.61 -9.74 16.63
N ARG A 17 8.80 -9.51 17.93
CA ARG A 17 8.39 -10.47 18.97
C ARG A 17 6.88 -10.70 18.98
N VAL A 18 6.08 -9.64 18.85
CA VAL A 18 4.61 -9.74 18.78
C VAL A 18 4.18 -10.52 17.54
N LEU A 19 4.79 -10.22 16.39
CA LEU A 19 4.50 -10.92 15.14
C LEU A 19 4.88 -12.41 15.24
N ALA A 20 6.06 -12.73 15.75
CA ALA A 20 6.54 -14.10 15.90
C ALA A 20 5.61 -14.93 16.81
N GLN A 21 5.12 -14.34 17.90
CA GLN A 21 4.12 -14.95 18.77
C GLN A 21 2.80 -15.20 18.02
N GLY A 22 2.27 -14.20 17.32
CA GLY A 22 1.02 -14.35 16.56
C GLY A 22 1.11 -15.38 15.42
N LEU A 23 2.30 -15.57 14.86
CA LEU A 23 2.57 -16.53 13.79
C LEU A 23 3.01 -17.93 14.29
N ASN A 24 3.18 -18.10 15.61
CA ASN A 24 3.70 -19.31 16.26
C ASN A 24 5.10 -19.72 15.77
N ILE A 25 6.01 -18.75 15.64
CA ILE A 25 7.40 -19.00 15.27
C ILE A 25 8.17 -19.55 16.46
N SER A 26 8.99 -20.58 16.24
CA SER A 26 9.86 -21.14 17.29
C SER A 26 10.90 -20.11 17.74
N SER A 27 11.35 -20.18 18.99
CA SER A 27 12.39 -19.26 19.48
C SER A 27 13.70 -19.40 18.70
N ASP A 28 14.05 -20.63 18.30
CA ASP A 28 15.23 -20.94 17.49
C ASP A 28 15.16 -20.30 16.09
N ASP A 29 14.03 -20.47 15.38
CA ASP A 29 13.82 -19.83 14.08
C ASP A 29 13.79 -18.30 14.20
N PHE A 30 13.15 -17.78 15.26
CA PHE A 30 13.12 -16.34 15.53
C PHE A 30 14.54 -15.77 15.70
N GLU A 31 15.39 -16.42 16.49
CA GLU A 31 16.77 -15.98 16.72
C GLU A 31 17.61 -16.01 15.44
N LYS A 32 17.52 -17.09 14.66
CA LYS A 32 18.22 -17.20 13.37
C LYS A 32 17.82 -16.09 12.39
N ILE A 33 16.51 -15.87 12.25
CA ILE A 33 15.96 -14.83 11.39
C ILE A 33 16.37 -13.45 11.90
N GLN A 34 16.28 -13.19 13.20
CA GLN A 34 16.68 -11.90 13.77
C GLN A 34 18.19 -11.65 13.57
N CYS A 35 19.04 -12.64 13.72
CA CYS A 35 20.48 -12.53 13.48
C CYS A 35 20.79 -12.07 12.04
N TRP A 36 20.09 -12.63 11.04
CA TRP A 36 20.26 -12.19 9.66
C TRP A 36 19.82 -10.73 9.44
N PHE A 37 18.68 -10.32 10.00
CA PHE A 37 18.19 -8.95 9.88
C PHE A 37 19.05 -7.93 10.66
N ASP A 38 19.61 -8.33 11.80
CA ASP A 38 20.58 -7.52 12.54
C ASP A 38 21.87 -7.32 11.74
N LEU A 39 22.35 -8.36 11.06
CA LEU A 39 23.51 -8.30 10.17
C LEU A 39 23.23 -7.41 8.95
N LEU A 40 22.04 -7.53 8.35
CA LEU A 40 21.58 -6.67 7.26
C LEU A 40 21.57 -5.19 7.67
N LEU A 41 20.98 -4.88 8.84
CA LEU A 41 20.91 -3.51 9.38
C LEU A 41 22.30 -2.93 9.63
N TRP A 42 23.18 -3.74 10.23
CA TRP A 42 24.55 -3.35 10.49
C TRP A 42 25.30 -3.00 9.20
N HIS A 43 25.20 -3.85 8.17
CA HIS A 43 25.79 -3.55 6.86
C HIS A 43 25.18 -2.30 6.23
N HIS A 44 23.87 -2.06 6.35
CA HIS A 44 23.25 -0.84 5.85
C HIS A 44 23.76 0.43 6.55
N GLU A 45 24.06 0.35 7.86
CA GLU A 45 24.68 1.44 8.62
C GLU A 45 26.12 1.71 8.16
N GLN A 46 26.93 0.65 8.00
CA GLN A 46 28.38 0.78 7.78
C GLN A 46 28.78 1.01 6.31
N LEU A 47 27.99 0.52 5.35
CA LEU A 47 28.39 0.56 3.95
C LEU A 47 28.57 1.99 3.44
N THR A 48 29.65 2.16 2.69
CA THR A 48 30.01 3.39 2.00
C THR A 48 29.50 3.39 0.56
N SER A 49 29.80 4.44 -0.21
CA SER A 49 29.50 4.49 -1.65
C SER A 49 30.40 3.61 -2.53
N ASN A 50 31.28 2.79 -1.94
CA ASN A 50 32.15 1.88 -2.69
C ASN A 50 31.34 0.74 -3.33
N THR A 51 31.32 0.70 -4.66
CA THR A 51 30.54 -0.26 -5.44
C THR A 51 30.97 -1.71 -5.24
N GLU A 52 32.27 -1.99 -5.15
CA GLU A 52 32.80 -3.35 -4.99
C GLU A 52 32.48 -3.90 -3.61
N GLU A 53 32.66 -3.08 -2.57
CA GLU A 53 32.31 -3.41 -1.19
C GLU A 53 30.82 -3.72 -1.06
N GLN A 54 29.96 -2.88 -1.65
CA GLN A 54 28.51 -3.10 -1.66
C GLN A 54 28.12 -4.40 -2.38
N PHE A 55 28.75 -4.70 -3.52
CA PHE A 55 28.46 -5.91 -4.29
C PHE A 55 28.91 -7.18 -3.57
N ASN A 56 30.09 -7.18 -2.96
CA ASN A 56 30.58 -8.29 -2.15
C ASN A 56 29.70 -8.53 -0.93
N THR A 57 29.22 -7.45 -0.31
CA THR A 57 28.29 -7.52 0.82
C THR A 57 26.92 -8.06 0.42
N GLU A 58 26.36 -7.59 -0.70
CA GLU A 58 25.11 -8.12 -1.27
C GLU A 58 25.19 -9.64 -1.46
N LYS A 59 26.24 -10.13 -2.12
CA LYS A 59 26.44 -11.58 -2.34
C LYS A 59 26.57 -12.36 -1.05
N LYS A 60 27.35 -11.85 -0.10
CA LYS A 60 27.53 -12.50 1.21
C LYS A 60 26.19 -12.62 1.95
N LEU A 61 25.42 -11.54 2.01
CA LEU A 61 24.12 -11.54 2.67
C LEU A 61 23.11 -12.45 1.97
N GLU A 62 23.14 -12.49 0.64
CA GLU A 62 22.30 -13.42 -0.14
C GLU A 62 22.63 -14.88 0.17
N ILE A 63 23.92 -15.26 0.20
CA ILE A 63 24.34 -16.63 0.52
C ILE A 63 23.85 -17.01 1.91
N LEU A 64 24.12 -16.18 2.93
CA LEU A 64 23.69 -16.43 4.30
C LEU A 64 22.17 -16.51 4.42
N PHE A 65 21.44 -15.66 3.69
CA PHE A 65 19.98 -15.72 3.67
C PHE A 65 19.49 -17.05 3.09
N ASN A 66 20.05 -17.47 1.96
CA ASN A 66 19.65 -18.71 1.29
C ASN A 66 19.99 -19.94 2.12
N GLU A 67 21.13 -19.96 2.82
CA GLU A 67 21.51 -21.02 3.77
C GLU A 67 20.48 -21.11 4.91
N MET A 68 20.16 -19.97 5.54
CA MET A 68 19.16 -19.89 6.60
C MET A 68 17.82 -20.47 6.16
N VAL A 69 17.24 -19.97 5.06
CA VAL A 69 15.89 -20.38 4.59
C VAL A 69 15.83 -21.77 3.98
N SER A 70 16.97 -22.34 3.57
CA SER A 70 17.00 -23.69 2.97
C SER A 70 17.28 -24.80 3.98
N SER A 71 17.96 -24.49 5.08
CA SER A 71 18.49 -25.53 5.97
C SER A 71 18.41 -25.23 7.47
N GLU A 72 18.27 -23.98 7.89
CA GLU A 72 18.36 -23.62 9.31
C GLU A 72 17.02 -23.34 9.97
N ILE A 73 15.99 -22.94 9.21
CA ILE A 73 14.66 -22.62 9.73
C ILE A 73 13.58 -23.53 9.12
N GLN A 74 12.45 -23.63 9.80
CA GLN A 74 11.29 -24.37 9.29
C GLN A 74 10.59 -23.60 8.17
N ARG A 75 9.96 -24.34 7.26
CA ARG A 75 9.24 -23.75 6.12
C ARG A 75 8.05 -22.91 6.58
N GLU A 76 7.38 -23.29 7.67
CA GLU A 76 6.29 -22.50 8.25
C GLU A 76 6.77 -21.09 8.66
N SER A 77 8.04 -20.92 9.00
CA SER A 77 8.62 -19.63 9.41
C SER A 77 8.82 -18.65 8.26
N HIS A 78 8.67 -19.08 7.01
CA HIS A 78 8.75 -18.19 5.85
C HIS A 78 7.67 -17.09 5.87
N LYS A 79 6.51 -17.36 6.50
CA LYS A 79 5.44 -16.37 6.67
C LYS A 79 5.83 -15.22 7.62
N TYR A 80 6.85 -15.42 8.46
CA TYR A 80 7.45 -14.38 9.31
C TYR A 80 8.60 -13.64 8.62
N VAL A 81 9.39 -14.32 7.78
CA VAL A 81 10.49 -13.69 7.02
C VAL A 81 9.95 -12.62 6.06
N LEU A 82 8.88 -12.92 5.31
CA LEU A 82 8.33 -12.02 4.29
C LEU A 82 7.95 -10.62 4.83
N PRO A 83 7.12 -10.46 5.88
CA PRO A 83 6.81 -9.14 6.41
C PRO A 83 8.03 -8.38 6.93
N LYS A 84 9.03 -9.06 7.49
CA LYS A 84 10.29 -8.40 7.87
C LYS A 84 11.04 -7.85 6.65
N LEU A 85 11.14 -8.63 5.56
CA LEU A 85 11.75 -8.15 4.32
C LEU A 85 11.06 -6.88 3.81
N LEU A 86 9.73 -6.85 3.82
CA LEU A 86 8.96 -5.67 3.40
C LEU A 86 9.23 -4.45 4.29
N HIS A 87 9.24 -4.64 5.62
CA HIS A 87 9.48 -3.54 6.57
C HIS A 87 10.88 -2.95 6.43
N TYR A 88 11.91 -3.80 6.33
CA TYR A 88 13.29 -3.35 6.11
C TYR A 88 13.47 -2.68 4.75
N ASN A 89 12.85 -3.21 3.69
CA ASN A 89 12.92 -2.57 2.37
C ASN A 89 12.28 -1.18 2.37
N ASN A 90 11.14 -1.02 3.06
CA ASN A 90 10.51 0.28 3.25
C ASN A 90 11.42 1.25 4.02
N ALA A 91 12.04 0.78 5.12
CA ALA A 91 12.96 1.59 5.93
C ALA A 91 14.23 2.01 5.16
N PHE A 92 14.82 1.11 4.36
CA PHE A 92 16.05 1.36 3.61
C PHE A 92 15.84 2.30 2.42
N ASN A 93 14.64 2.28 1.84
CA ASN A 93 14.25 3.23 0.81
C ASN A 93 13.62 4.51 1.40
N GLY A 94 13.54 4.63 2.72
CA GLY A 94 13.04 5.79 3.43
C GLY A 94 14.16 6.71 3.91
N ALA A 95 13.80 7.96 4.21
CA ALA A 95 14.77 8.96 4.69
C ALA A 95 15.08 8.84 6.20
N PHE A 96 14.40 7.95 6.94
CA PHE A 96 14.50 7.88 8.40
C PHE A 96 15.87 7.39 8.90
N LEU A 97 16.45 6.35 8.31
CA LEU A 97 17.71 5.76 8.80
C LEU A 97 18.94 6.56 8.33
N ARG A 98 18.98 6.89 7.04
CA ARG A 98 20.03 7.70 6.43
C ARG A 98 19.52 8.29 5.12
N SER A 99 20.06 9.45 4.73
CA SER A 99 19.75 10.09 3.45
C SER A 99 20.44 9.42 2.26
N LEU A 100 21.64 8.87 2.45
CA LEU A 100 22.38 8.20 1.39
C LEU A 100 21.86 6.77 1.18
N TYR A 101 21.23 6.54 0.04
CA TYR A 101 20.70 5.23 -0.37
C TYR A 101 21.82 4.21 -0.66
N ILE A 102 21.70 3.00 -0.10
CA ILE A 102 22.61 1.88 -0.38
C ILE A 102 21.98 0.96 -1.44
N ALA A 103 22.24 1.29 -2.71
CA ALA A 103 21.53 0.72 -3.85
C ALA A 103 21.59 -0.81 -3.95
N ARG A 104 22.73 -1.42 -3.59
CA ARG A 104 22.88 -2.88 -3.67
C ARG A 104 22.08 -3.63 -2.61
N LEU A 105 21.94 -3.08 -1.40
CA LEU A 105 21.09 -3.68 -0.37
C LEU A 105 19.60 -3.50 -0.69
N GLY A 106 19.22 -2.34 -1.23
CA GLY A 106 17.87 -2.15 -1.75
C GLY A 106 17.56 -3.14 -2.89
N SER A 107 18.50 -3.36 -3.81
CA SER A 107 18.38 -4.35 -4.88
C SER A 107 18.26 -5.79 -4.34
N LEU A 108 19.08 -6.17 -3.35
CA LEU A 108 18.99 -7.47 -2.69
C LEU A 108 17.56 -7.74 -2.18
N LEU A 109 16.96 -6.77 -1.48
CA LEU A 109 15.61 -6.92 -0.95
C LEU A 109 14.58 -6.90 -2.08
N GLN A 110 14.52 -5.81 -2.84
CA GLN A 110 13.42 -5.53 -3.79
C GLN A 110 13.45 -6.41 -5.03
N ASN A 111 14.63 -6.67 -5.60
CA ASN A 111 14.75 -7.37 -6.88
C ASN A 111 14.99 -8.87 -6.73
N ASN A 112 15.35 -9.33 -5.53
CA ASN A 112 15.76 -10.70 -5.31
C ASN A 112 14.96 -11.39 -4.20
N LEU A 113 15.11 -10.99 -2.94
CA LEU A 113 14.52 -11.73 -1.81
C LEU A 113 13.00 -11.58 -1.72
N ILE A 114 12.45 -10.36 -1.83
CA ILE A 114 11.01 -10.11 -1.72
C ILE A 114 10.24 -10.85 -2.83
N PRO A 115 10.59 -10.76 -4.13
CA PRO A 115 9.87 -11.47 -5.18
C PRO A 115 9.83 -12.98 -4.96
N LYS A 116 10.94 -13.60 -4.52
CA LYS A 116 11.00 -15.04 -4.19
C LYS A 116 9.92 -15.46 -3.17
N PHE A 117 9.67 -14.63 -2.15
CA PHE A 117 8.70 -14.94 -1.10
C PHE A 117 7.27 -14.50 -1.45
N VAL A 118 7.09 -13.33 -2.07
CA VAL A 118 5.78 -12.82 -2.46
C VAL A 118 5.12 -13.77 -3.47
N ASP A 119 5.90 -14.30 -4.41
CA ASP A 119 5.43 -15.20 -5.47
C ASP A 119 5.41 -16.68 -5.07
N ASP A 120 6.03 -17.07 -3.94
CA ASP A 120 5.96 -18.45 -3.44
C ASP A 120 4.58 -18.76 -2.81
N LYS A 121 3.71 -19.36 -3.63
CA LYS A 121 2.37 -19.81 -3.22
C LYS A 121 2.38 -20.88 -2.13
N ASN A 122 3.51 -21.53 -1.88
CA ASN A 122 3.63 -22.54 -0.84
C ASN A 122 3.80 -21.92 0.56
N ILE A 123 4.08 -20.63 0.66
CA ILE A 123 3.98 -19.91 1.94
C ILE A 123 2.50 -19.72 2.24
N VAL A 124 1.97 -20.55 3.13
CA VAL A 124 0.55 -20.55 3.49
C VAL A 124 0.28 -19.48 4.54
N PHE A 125 -0.67 -18.59 4.22
CA PHE A 125 -1.24 -17.63 5.16
C PHE A 125 -2.71 -17.99 5.42
N SER A 126 -3.07 -18.15 6.69
CA SER A 126 -4.45 -18.00 7.14
C SER A 126 -4.86 -16.52 7.15
N ALA A 127 -6.15 -16.24 7.40
CA ALA A 127 -6.62 -14.87 7.53
C ALA A 127 -6.05 -14.20 8.79
N GLU A 128 -5.87 -14.99 9.86
CA GLU A 128 -5.28 -14.61 11.14
C GLU A 128 -3.79 -14.31 11.00
N ASP A 129 -3.02 -15.16 10.30
CA ASP A 129 -1.61 -14.89 10.01
C ASP A 129 -1.45 -13.54 9.27
N PHE A 130 -2.34 -13.27 8.32
CA PHE A 130 -2.30 -12.04 7.54
C PHE A 130 -2.75 -10.82 8.33
N LEU A 131 -3.67 -10.98 9.29
CA LEU A 131 -4.01 -9.93 10.25
C LEU A 131 -2.76 -9.56 11.06
N HIS A 132 -2.08 -10.52 11.70
CA HIS A 132 -0.86 -10.26 12.46
C HIS A 132 0.25 -9.62 11.60
N THR A 133 0.37 -10.08 10.36
CA THR A 133 1.27 -9.47 9.37
C THR A 133 0.91 -8.00 9.12
N SER A 134 -0.36 -7.68 8.90
CA SER A 134 -0.78 -6.29 8.70
C SER A 134 -0.60 -5.43 9.96
N GLU A 135 -0.77 -6.00 11.15
CA GLU A 135 -0.53 -5.32 12.43
C GLU A 135 0.94 -4.94 12.61
N TYR A 136 1.85 -5.83 12.23
CA TYR A 136 3.29 -5.56 12.24
C TYR A 136 3.67 -4.42 11.28
N LEU A 137 3.07 -4.38 10.09
CA LEU A 137 3.43 -3.45 9.02
C LEU A 137 2.76 -2.07 9.12
N LYS A 138 1.75 -1.88 9.97
CA LYS A 138 0.87 -0.70 9.90
C LYS A 138 1.51 0.62 10.31
N TYR A 139 2.49 0.62 11.22
CA TYR A 139 3.12 1.85 11.72
C TYR A 139 4.54 2.00 11.19
N ASN A 140 4.77 3.08 10.44
CA ASN A 140 6.04 3.34 9.75
C ASN A 140 6.51 4.76 10.05
N TYR A 141 7.82 4.92 10.20
CA TYR A 141 8.45 6.24 10.27
C TYR A 141 8.30 7.04 8.98
N PHE A 142 8.25 6.33 7.86
CA PHE A 142 8.06 6.84 6.51
C PHE A 142 7.58 5.70 5.62
N VAL A 143 6.67 5.98 4.69
CA VAL A 143 6.25 5.01 3.67
C VAL A 143 6.91 5.39 2.35
N SER A 144 7.92 4.63 1.96
CA SER A 144 8.76 4.97 0.82
C SER A 144 8.05 4.73 -0.51
N PRO A 145 8.03 5.72 -1.43
CA PRO A 145 7.45 5.56 -2.76
C PRO A 145 8.24 4.57 -3.64
N ASN A 146 9.48 4.23 -3.27
CA ASN A 146 10.37 3.39 -4.07
C ASN A 146 10.38 1.92 -3.62
N SER A 147 9.69 1.59 -2.53
CA SER A 147 9.79 0.29 -1.87
C SER A 147 8.79 -0.77 -2.36
N ASN A 148 7.79 -0.40 -3.18
CA ASN A 148 6.62 -1.22 -3.53
C ASN A 148 5.85 -1.77 -2.31
N PHE A 149 5.98 -1.14 -1.14
CA PHE A 149 5.52 -1.68 0.14
C PHE A 149 4.04 -2.06 0.14
N LEU A 150 3.16 -1.16 -0.29
CA LEU A 150 1.72 -1.43 -0.39
C LEU A 150 1.38 -2.42 -1.50
N GLU A 151 2.06 -2.32 -2.65
CA GLU A 151 1.87 -3.20 -3.78
C GLU A 151 2.13 -4.65 -3.40
N ASP A 152 3.23 -4.90 -2.67
CA ASP A 152 3.62 -6.24 -2.23
C ASP A 152 2.71 -6.78 -1.12
N ILE A 153 2.28 -5.95 -0.15
CA ILE A 153 1.26 -6.34 0.84
C ILE A 153 -0.03 -6.79 0.14
N LEU A 154 -0.52 -6.01 -0.82
CA LEU A 154 -1.72 -6.36 -1.58
C LEU A 154 -1.50 -7.56 -2.51
N LYS A 155 -0.28 -7.77 -3.01
CA LYS A 155 0.10 -8.93 -3.83
C LYS A 155 0.09 -10.22 -3.01
N ILE A 156 0.55 -10.19 -1.75
CA ILE A 156 0.46 -11.33 -0.81
C ILE A 156 -1.00 -11.80 -0.69
N GLN A 157 -1.89 -10.84 -0.40
CA GLN A 157 -3.32 -11.07 -0.33
C GLN A 157 -3.88 -11.63 -1.65
N HIS A 158 -3.55 -11.00 -2.78
CA HIS A 158 -4.11 -11.37 -4.08
C HIS A 158 -3.69 -12.78 -4.53
N VAL A 159 -2.38 -13.08 -4.49
CA VAL A 159 -1.80 -14.34 -4.96
C VAL A 159 -2.34 -15.54 -4.17
N ARG A 160 -2.60 -15.35 -2.86
CA ARG A 160 -3.07 -16.40 -1.95
C ARG A 160 -4.58 -16.37 -1.70
N GLY A 161 -5.27 -15.37 -2.22
CA GLY A 161 -6.71 -15.18 -2.04
C GLY A 161 -7.16 -15.22 -0.57
N ILE A 162 -6.40 -14.61 0.36
CA ILE A 162 -6.60 -14.78 1.81
C ILE A 162 -8.01 -14.27 2.20
N PHE A 163 -8.41 -13.08 1.73
CA PHE A 163 -9.76 -12.54 2.01
C PHE A 163 -10.93 -13.33 1.39
N LYS A 164 -10.70 -14.27 0.45
CA LYS A 164 -11.78 -15.16 -0.01
C LYS A 164 -12.22 -16.14 1.08
N ARG A 165 -11.32 -16.40 2.04
CA ARG A 165 -11.49 -17.35 3.15
C ARG A 165 -11.63 -16.64 4.50
N ALA A 166 -11.39 -15.34 4.56
CA ALA A 166 -11.50 -14.55 5.78
C ALA A 166 -12.96 -14.29 6.18
N SER A 167 -13.21 -14.22 7.48
CA SER A 167 -14.46 -13.64 7.99
C SER A 167 -14.52 -12.14 7.69
N PRO A 168 -15.73 -11.54 7.62
CA PRO A 168 -15.86 -10.09 7.43
C PRO A 168 -15.07 -9.27 8.46
N ARG A 169 -15.04 -9.71 9.73
CA ARG A 169 -14.28 -9.07 10.80
C ARG A 169 -12.77 -9.08 10.57
N LEU A 170 -12.19 -10.23 10.24
CA LEU A 170 -10.73 -10.32 9.99
C LEU A 170 -10.32 -9.48 8.79
N LYS A 171 -11.14 -9.51 7.73
CA LYS A 171 -10.93 -8.68 6.55
C LYS A 171 -11.02 -7.20 6.89
N PHE A 172 -12.01 -6.78 7.67
CA PHE A 172 -12.17 -5.41 8.13
C PHE A 172 -10.91 -4.91 8.85
N GLU A 173 -10.46 -5.62 9.89
CA GLU A 173 -9.28 -5.21 10.66
C GLU A 173 -8.00 -5.19 9.81
N THR A 174 -7.84 -6.18 8.92
CA THR A 174 -6.68 -6.22 8.02
C THR A 174 -6.68 -5.04 7.05
N VAL A 175 -7.84 -4.73 6.43
CA VAL A 175 -7.95 -3.58 5.52
C VAL A 175 -7.75 -2.27 6.26
N LYS A 176 -8.25 -2.14 7.49
CA LYS A 176 -8.00 -0.97 8.35
C LYS A 176 -6.51 -0.75 8.59
N ASN A 177 -5.76 -1.81 8.91
CA ASN A 177 -4.31 -1.74 9.06
C ASN A 177 -3.60 -1.30 7.75
N ILE A 178 -4.03 -1.81 6.59
CA ILE A 178 -3.46 -1.41 5.28
C ILE A 178 -3.82 0.04 4.94
N SER A 179 -5.05 0.46 5.21
CA SER A 179 -5.51 1.85 5.05
C SER A 179 -4.70 2.82 5.91
N LEU A 180 -4.30 2.41 7.11
CA LEU A 180 -3.42 3.21 7.97
C LEU A 180 -2.02 3.40 7.36
N ILE A 181 -1.49 2.42 6.62
CA ILE A 181 -0.24 2.59 5.86
C ILE A 181 -0.45 3.62 4.74
N ILE A 182 -1.59 3.57 4.04
CA ILE A 182 -1.95 4.55 3.03
C ILE A 182 -2.01 5.96 3.64
N SER A 183 -2.61 6.12 4.82
CA SER A 183 -2.75 7.45 5.43
C SER A 183 -1.42 8.12 5.80
N GLN A 184 -0.38 7.33 6.08
CA GLN A 184 0.98 7.77 6.42
C GLN A 184 1.84 8.15 5.21
N ILE A 185 1.36 7.94 3.98
CA ILE A 185 2.12 8.36 2.79
C ILE A 185 2.15 9.88 2.74
N GLU A 186 3.36 10.45 2.78
CA GLU A 186 3.56 11.90 2.74
C GLU A 186 2.99 12.53 1.46
N TYR A 187 3.15 11.84 0.32
CA TYR A 187 2.62 12.27 -0.97
C TYR A 187 2.20 11.10 -1.86
N HIS A 188 0.95 11.09 -2.30
CA HIS A 188 0.40 10.08 -3.19
C HIS A 188 0.54 10.48 -4.67
N HIS A 189 1.45 9.82 -5.38
CA HIS A 189 1.56 9.97 -6.83
C HIS A 189 0.36 9.38 -7.60
N ASN A 190 -0.31 8.38 -7.02
CA ASN A 190 -1.46 7.72 -7.59
C ASN A 190 -2.31 7.06 -6.49
N ILE A 191 -3.47 6.53 -6.88
CA ILE A 191 -4.43 5.84 -5.99
C ILE A 191 -4.59 4.35 -6.33
N ILE A 192 -3.61 3.73 -6.99
CA ILE A 192 -3.73 2.35 -7.50
C ILE A 192 -3.98 1.36 -6.35
N CYS A 193 -3.23 1.47 -5.26
CA CYS A 193 -3.38 0.59 -4.09
C CYS A 193 -4.73 0.80 -3.40
N PHE A 194 -5.18 2.06 -3.25
CA PHE A 194 -6.51 2.33 -2.70
C PHE A 194 -7.63 1.76 -3.57
N LYS A 195 -7.55 1.91 -4.90
CA LYS A 195 -8.50 1.28 -5.84
C LYS A 195 -8.52 -0.25 -5.74
N LYS A 196 -7.36 -0.89 -5.49
CA LYS A 196 -7.30 -2.34 -5.23
C LYS A 196 -8.04 -2.68 -3.94
N ILE A 197 -7.92 -1.89 -2.87
CA ILE A 197 -8.69 -2.08 -1.63
C ILE A 197 -10.19 -1.99 -1.89
N LEU A 198 -10.65 -0.96 -2.60
CA LEU A 198 -12.08 -0.81 -2.93
C LEU A 198 -12.65 -2.05 -3.64
N LYS A 199 -11.86 -2.67 -4.54
CA LYS A 199 -12.24 -3.91 -5.24
C LYS A 199 -12.26 -5.16 -4.37
N LEU A 200 -11.63 -5.14 -3.19
CA LEU A 200 -11.64 -6.28 -2.29
C LEU A 200 -12.96 -6.38 -1.53
N VAL A 201 -13.69 -5.28 -1.36
CA VAL A 201 -14.97 -5.21 -0.63
C VAL A 201 -16.06 -6.03 -1.34
N THR A 202 -16.94 -6.65 -0.56
CA THR A 202 -18.07 -7.46 -1.03
C THR A 202 -19.36 -7.03 -0.32
N LYS A 203 -20.52 -7.47 -0.83
CA LYS A 203 -21.84 -7.18 -0.24
C LYS A 203 -22.03 -7.59 1.23
N LYS A 204 -21.10 -8.37 1.81
CA LYS A 204 -21.13 -8.80 3.21
C LYS A 204 -20.37 -7.85 4.14
N ASP A 205 -19.62 -6.89 3.61
CA ASP A 205 -18.65 -6.10 4.36
C ASP A 205 -19.20 -4.70 4.72
N ASN A 206 -20.40 -4.63 5.31
CA ASN A 206 -21.07 -3.35 5.61
C ASN A 206 -20.21 -2.42 6.48
N GLU A 207 -19.62 -2.95 7.55
CA GLU A 207 -18.75 -2.19 8.45
C GLU A 207 -17.52 -1.63 7.73
N LEU A 208 -16.94 -2.40 6.80
CA LEU A 208 -15.82 -1.93 5.99
C LEU A 208 -16.24 -0.85 4.99
N ILE A 209 -17.44 -0.96 4.41
CA ILE A 209 -18.00 0.07 3.54
C ILE A 209 -18.12 1.39 4.31
N ASP A 210 -18.66 1.35 5.53
CA ASP A 210 -18.83 2.55 6.34
C ASP A 210 -17.49 3.17 6.74
N TYR A 211 -16.52 2.35 7.16
CA TYR A 211 -15.16 2.82 7.43
C TYR A 211 -14.50 3.50 6.21
N LEU A 212 -14.64 2.93 5.01
CA LEU A 212 -14.03 3.48 3.81
C LEU A 212 -14.63 4.83 3.39
N LYS A 213 -15.89 5.13 3.75
CA LYS A 213 -16.51 6.45 3.51
C LYS A 213 -15.86 7.55 4.36
N GLU A 214 -15.43 7.19 5.57
CA GLU A 214 -14.83 8.12 6.53
C GLU A 214 -13.30 8.17 6.44
N PHE A 215 -12.69 7.29 5.63
CA PHE A 215 -11.24 7.21 5.50
C PHE A 215 -10.65 8.52 4.96
N GLN A 216 -9.63 9.02 5.66
CA GLN A 216 -8.86 10.20 5.28
C GLN A 216 -7.36 9.88 5.35
N VAL A 217 -6.60 10.51 4.48
CA VAL A 217 -5.13 10.50 4.52
C VAL A 217 -4.62 11.65 5.39
N GLU A 218 -3.50 11.46 6.09
CA GLU A 218 -3.00 12.42 7.09
C GLU A 218 -2.59 13.74 6.43
N ASN A 219 -2.02 13.67 5.22
CA ASN A 219 -1.64 14.82 4.42
C ASN A 219 -2.84 15.59 3.81
N ARG A 220 -4.07 15.07 3.91
CA ARG A 220 -5.28 15.67 3.33
C ARG A 220 -5.16 15.97 1.83
N GLN A 221 -4.40 15.16 1.10
CA GLN A 221 -4.15 15.38 -0.32
C GLN A 221 -5.46 15.40 -1.13
N GLY A 222 -5.53 16.30 -2.11
CA GLY A 222 -6.74 16.65 -2.85
C GLY A 222 -7.45 15.47 -3.53
N CYS A 223 -6.71 14.52 -4.09
CA CYS A 223 -7.30 13.32 -4.69
C CYS A 223 -8.11 12.48 -3.70
N TYR A 224 -7.66 12.35 -2.44
CA TYR A 224 -8.41 11.63 -1.40
C TYR A 224 -9.60 12.42 -0.87
N LYS A 225 -9.52 13.77 -0.86
CA LYS A 225 -10.68 14.60 -0.59
C LYS A 225 -11.78 14.36 -1.63
N ILE A 226 -11.45 14.37 -2.92
CA ILE A 226 -12.42 14.10 -4.00
C ILE A 226 -12.98 12.67 -3.89
N ILE A 227 -12.16 11.69 -3.51
CA ILE A 227 -12.64 10.31 -3.26
C ILE A 227 -13.63 10.27 -2.11
N SER A 228 -13.32 10.91 -0.98
CA SER A 228 -14.20 11.03 0.18
C SER A 228 -15.53 11.68 -0.19
N ASP A 229 -15.48 12.74 -0.97
CA ASP A 229 -16.63 13.45 -1.53
C ASP A 229 -17.52 12.50 -2.36
N ILE A 230 -16.92 11.69 -3.23
CA ILE A 230 -17.65 10.68 -4.02
C ILE A 230 -18.24 9.59 -3.11
N LEU A 231 -17.47 9.09 -2.14
CA LEU A 231 -17.91 8.03 -1.24
C LEU A 231 -19.05 8.48 -0.31
N SER A 232 -19.20 9.78 -0.08
CA SER A 232 -20.25 10.39 0.75
C SER A 232 -21.57 10.63 0.00
N LEU A 233 -21.60 10.49 -1.32
CA LEU A 233 -22.83 10.69 -2.12
C LEU A 233 -23.94 9.70 -1.75
N TYR A 234 -25.20 10.05 -1.98
CA TYR A 234 -26.31 9.10 -1.87
C TYR A 234 -26.80 8.71 -3.27
N LEU A 235 -26.34 7.56 -3.77
CA LEU A 235 -26.59 7.11 -5.15
C LEU A 235 -27.68 6.04 -5.22
N SER A 236 -27.79 5.16 -4.23
CA SER A 236 -28.81 4.11 -4.13
C SER A 236 -29.22 3.83 -2.68
N ASP A 237 -30.47 3.39 -2.48
CA ASP A 237 -30.98 2.94 -1.18
C ASP A 237 -30.32 1.61 -0.74
N ASN A 238 -29.84 0.81 -1.70
CA ASN A 238 -29.12 -0.42 -1.42
C ASN A 238 -27.64 -0.10 -1.19
N ILE A 239 -27.16 -0.30 0.05
CA ILE A 239 -25.77 0.01 0.47
C ILE A 239 -24.72 -0.59 -0.46
N TRP A 240 -24.91 -1.82 -0.91
CA TRP A 240 -23.95 -2.50 -1.78
C TRP A 240 -23.95 -1.90 -3.19
N ASN A 241 -25.13 -1.71 -3.80
CA ASN A 241 -25.23 -1.10 -5.12
C ASN A 241 -24.70 0.35 -5.10
N ASP A 242 -25.01 1.10 -4.03
CA ASP A 242 -24.49 2.45 -3.81
C ASP A 242 -22.96 2.47 -3.78
N PHE A 243 -22.35 1.55 -3.02
CA PHE A 243 -20.90 1.39 -2.97
C PHE A 243 -20.30 0.99 -4.33
N GLU A 244 -20.88 0.01 -5.03
CA GLU A 244 -20.37 -0.41 -6.35
C GLU A 244 -20.39 0.73 -7.37
N ILE A 245 -21.46 1.51 -7.41
CA ILE A 245 -21.58 2.68 -8.29
C ILE A 245 -20.48 3.70 -7.97
N LYS A 246 -20.25 4.01 -6.69
CA LYS A 246 -19.18 4.94 -6.26
C LYS A 246 -17.79 4.45 -6.65
N VAL A 247 -17.52 3.16 -6.45
CA VAL A 247 -16.24 2.55 -6.86
C VAL A 247 -16.06 2.62 -8.38
N ALA A 248 -17.11 2.34 -9.15
CA ALA A 248 -17.08 2.48 -10.60
C ALA A 248 -16.81 3.93 -11.03
N LEU A 249 -17.43 4.90 -10.35
CA LEU A 249 -17.23 6.32 -10.61
C LEU A 249 -15.79 6.77 -10.32
N ILE A 250 -15.22 6.40 -9.17
CA ILE A 250 -13.81 6.68 -8.82
C ILE A 250 -12.87 6.11 -9.88
N HIS A 251 -13.08 4.87 -10.30
CA HIS A 251 -12.27 4.23 -11.33
C HIS A 251 -12.38 4.95 -12.67
N TYR A 252 -13.59 5.37 -13.05
CA TYR A 252 -13.86 6.04 -14.30
C TYR A 252 -13.24 7.43 -14.35
N LEU A 253 -13.44 8.26 -13.32
CA LEU A 253 -12.90 9.61 -13.26
C LEU A 253 -11.37 9.64 -13.29
N ASP A 254 -10.69 8.61 -12.76
CA ASP A 254 -9.22 8.49 -12.82
C ASP A 254 -8.69 8.15 -14.23
N THR A 255 -9.56 7.99 -15.23
CA THR A 255 -9.16 7.70 -16.63
C THR A 255 -9.07 8.94 -17.52
N GLY A 256 -9.35 10.14 -17.01
CA GLY A 256 -9.27 11.40 -17.75
C GLY A 256 -7.86 11.79 -18.21
N ARG A 257 -7.33 11.14 -19.25
CA ARG A 257 -5.98 11.33 -19.80
C ARG A 257 -6.02 11.88 -21.23
N GLY A 258 -4.96 12.57 -21.66
CA GLY A 258 -4.87 13.17 -23.00
C GLY A 258 -5.68 14.47 -23.13
N THR A 259 -5.70 15.12 -24.29
CA THR A 259 -6.37 16.41 -24.50
C THR A 259 -7.90 16.28 -24.60
N ASN A 260 -8.38 15.21 -25.22
CA ASN A 260 -9.79 14.92 -25.47
C ASN A 260 -10.17 13.52 -24.97
N PRO A 261 -11.45 13.24 -24.68
CA PRO A 261 -11.89 11.90 -24.33
C PRO A 261 -11.68 10.91 -25.47
N SER A 262 -11.20 9.70 -25.16
CA SER A 262 -11.12 8.62 -26.13
C SER A 262 -12.49 8.00 -26.41
N ALA A 263 -12.62 7.27 -27.51
CA ALA A 263 -13.82 6.48 -27.81
C ALA A 263 -14.16 5.48 -26.68
N SER A 264 -13.14 4.86 -26.08
CA SER A 264 -13.31 3.96 -24.94
C SER A 264 -13.79 4.68 -23.68
N TRP A 265 -13.39 5.93 -23.47
CA TRP A 265 -13.87 6.76 -22.36
C TRP A 265 -15.35 7.12 -22.56
N ASN A 266 -15.74 7.54 -23.77
CA ASN A 266 -17.13 7.86 -24.11
C ASN A 266 -18.06 6.64 -23.98
N LYS A 267 -17.60 5.45 -24.40
CA LYS A 267 -18.38 4.21 -24.21
C LYS A 267 -18.71 3.97 -22.73
N LYS A 268 -17.71 4.11 -21.84
CA LYS A 268 -17.90 3.98 -20.39
C LYS A 268 -18.78 5.06 -19.79
N LEU A 269 -18.75 6.29 -20.34
CA LEU A 269 -19.68 7.35 -19.94
C LEU A 269 -21.12 6.90 -20.14
N GLN A 270 -21.43 6.34 -21.31
CA GLN A 270 -22.78 5.88 -21.64
C GLN A 270 -23.23 4.74 -20.71
N GLU A 271 -22.35 3.81 -20.38
CA GLU A 271 -22.63 2.74 -19.39
C GLU A 271 -22.96 3.31 -18.00
N LEU A 272 -22.24 4.34 -17.55
CA LEU A 272 -22.53 5.06 -16.30
C LEU A 272 -23.82 5.88 -16.38
N CYS A 273 -24.11 6.51 -17.53
CA CYS A 273 -25.36 7.25 -17.75
C CYS A 273 -26.59 6.36 -17.59
N VAL A 274 -26.52 5.14 -18.13
CA VAL A 274 -27.59 4.14 -17.97
C VAL A 274 -27.77 3.73 -16.50
N SER A 275 -26.67 3.63 -15.75
CA SER A 275 -26.68 3.14 -14.37
C SER A 275 -27.06 4.20 -13.33
N ILE A 276 -26.62 5.44 -13.51
CA ILE A 276 -26.74 6.55 -12.53
C ILE A 276 -27.78 7.59 -12.96
N GLY A 277 -28.01 7.73 -14.27
CA GLY A 277 -28.79 8.81 -14.87
C GLY A 277 -27.96 10.05 -15.18
N ALA A 278 -28.18 10.62 -16.37
CA ALA A 278 -27.47 11.79 -16.89
C ALA A 278 -27.54 13.02 -15.95
N SER A 279 -28.74 13.33 -15.43
CA SER A 279 -28.94 14.46 -14.52
C SER A 279 -28.11 14.34 -13.24
N LYS A 280 -28.08 13.13 -12.65
CA LYS A 280 -27.32 12.87 -11.43
C LYS A 280 -25.81 12.91 -11.69
N LEU A 281 -25.35 12.40 -12.84
CA LEU A 281 -23.94 12.55 -13.27
C LEU A 281 -23.52 14.01 -13.45
N LEU A 282 -24.39 14.87 -13.99
CA LEU A 282 -24.11 16.31 -14.12
C LEU A 282 -24.01 17.01 -12.75
N GLN A 283 -24.86 16.62 -11.79
CA GLN A 283 -24.79 17.11 -10.41
C GLN A 283 -23.49 16.68 -9.74
N ILE A 284 -23.15 15.39 -9.81
CA ILE A 284 -21.90 14.85 -9.25
C ILE A 284 -20.68 15.52 -9.88
N SER A 285 -20.71 15.72 -11.20
CA SER A 285 -19.62 16.41 -11.90
C SER A 285 -19.47 17.84 -11.43
N SER A 286 -20.58 18.56 -11.18
CA SER A 286 -20.51 19.92 -10.63
C SER A 286 -19.92 19.92 -9.22
N TYR A 287 -20.33 19.00 -8.35
CA TYR A 287 -19.77 18.84 -7.00
C TYR A 287 -18.27 18.52 -7.01
N ILE A 288 -17.81 17.66 -7.91
CA ILE A 288 -16.37 17.37 -8.07
C ILE A 288 -15.60 18.63 -8.51
N LEU A 289 -16.19 19.47 -9.37
CA LEU A 289 -15.53 20.68 -9.87
C LEU A 289 -15.36 21.76 -8.80
N ASP A 290 -16.15 21.73 -7.72
CA ASP A 290 -15.96 22.62 -6.57
C ASP A 290 -14.61 22.37 -5.85
N ASN A 291 -13.95 21.24 -6.14
CA ASN A 291 -12.61 20.91 -5.67
C ASN A 291 -11.50 21.41 -6.61
N ASP A 292 -11.71 22.46 -7.42
CA ASP A 292 -10.69 22.98 -8.36
C ASP A 292 -9.37 23.39 -7.65
N ASN A 293 -9.44 23.74 -6.37
CA ASN A 293 -8.28 24.05 -5.51
C ASN A 293 -7.42 22.81 -5.16
N CYS A 294 -7.91 21.60 -5.38
CA CYS A 294 -7.23 20.35 -5.04
C CYS A 294 -6.20 19.89 -6.07
N LYS A 295 -5.95 20.69 -7.13
CA LYS A 295 -4.99 20.35 -8.20
C LYS A 295 -3.54 20.29 -7.76
N ASN A 296 -3.21 20.99 -6.68
CA ASN A 296 -1.87 21.06 -6.16
C ASN A 296 -1.86 20.70 -4.68
N TYR A 297 -0.78 20.07 -4.25
CA TYR A 297 -0.49 19.78 -2.86
C TYR A 297 0.63 20.71 -2.39
N ASN A 298 0.44 21.36 -1.24
CA ASN A 298 1.42 22.26 -0.65
C ASN A 298 2.06 21.57 0.53
N PHE A 299 3.38 21.43 0.49
CA PHE A 299 4.18 20.91 1.59
C PHE A 299 4.35 21.98 2.69
N PRO A 300 4.63 21.56 3.94
CA PRO A 300 4.86 22.48 5.05
C PRO A 300 6.02 23.47 4.84
N ASP A 301 7.00 23.11 4.01
CA ASP A 301 8.17 23.94 3.66
C ASP A 301 7.87 24.95 2.54
N GLY A 302 6.63 25.00 2.03
CA GLY A 302 6.20 25.89 0.95
C GLY A 302 6.40 25.32 -0.45
N LEU A 303 6.98 24.12 -0.60
CA LEU A 303 7.05 23.44 -1.90
C LEU A 303 5.64 23.07 -2.39
N GLN A 304 5.39 23.16 -3.69
CA GLN A 304 4.10 22.81 -4.28
C GLN A 304 4.27 21.76 -5.37
N TRP A 305 3.58 20.62 -5.23
CA TRP A 305 3.53 19.57 -6.24
C TRP A 305 2.14 19.43 -6.87
N SER A 306 2.11 18.89 -8.09
CA SER A 306 0.89 18.65 -8.86
C SER A 306 0.20 17.36 -8.43
N ASP A 307 -1.03 17.44 -7.91
CA ASP A 307 -1.86 16.25 -7.71
C ASP A 307 -2.49 15.82 -9.05
N ASP A 308 -1.76 14.97 -9.76
CA ASP A 308 -2.18 14.48 -11.07
C ASP A 308 -3.45 13.65 -11.01
N THR A 309 -3.74 12.99 -9.89
CA THR A 309 -4.98 12.20 -9.73
C THR A 309 -6.19 13.12 -9.58
N ALA A 310 -6.09 14.14 -8.72
CA ALA A 310 -7.13 15.16 -8.59
C ALA A 310 -7.37 15.89 -9.92
N LYS A 311 -6.30 16.23 -10.65
CA LYS A 311 -6.40 16.82 -12.00
C LYS A 311 -7.17 15.92 -12.97
N ARG A 312 -6.94 14.60 -12.95
CA ARG A 312 -7.71 13.65 -13.78
C ARG A 312 -9.18 13.62 -13.40
N PHE A 313 -9.50 13.58 -12.11
CA PHE A 313 -10.90 13.65 -11.64
C PHE A 313 -11.62 14.91 -12.11
N LEU A 314 -11.02 16.08 -11.86
CA LEU A 314 -11.58 17.37 -12.28
C LEU A 314 -11.74 17.43 -13.80
N LYS A 315 -10.77 16.91 -14.54
CA LYS A 315 -10.83 16.88 -16.01
C LYS A 315 -11.97 16.00 -16.52
N SER A 316 -12.12 14.79 -15.98
CA SER A 316 -13.24 13.93 -16.34
C SER A 316 -14.58 14.57 -16.00
N ALA A 317 -14.71 15.24 -14.84
CA ALA A 317 -15.91 15.98 -14.49
C ALA A 317 -16.23 17.12 -15.47
N LYS A 318 -15.21 17.86 -15.95
CA LYS A 318 -15.39 18.89 -17.01
C LYS A 318 -15.92 18.26 -18.30
N TRP A 319 -15.33 17.16 -18.74
CA TRP A 319 -15.79 16.45 -19.94
C TRP A 319 -17.23 15.97 -19.79
N ILE A 320 -17.61 15.39 -18.64
CA ILE A 320 -19.00 14.95 -18.42
C ILE A 320 -19.98 16.12 -18.65
N LYS A 321 -19.68 17.33 -18.13
CA LYS A 321 -20.54 18.52 -18.35
C LYS A 321 -20.58 19.01 -19.80
N THR A 322 -19.61 18.63 -20.63
CA THR A 322 -19.56 19.02 -22.04
C THR A 322 -20.25 18.01 -22.96
N TYR A 323 -20.22 16.72 -22.60
CA TYR A 323 -20.66 15.61 -23.45
C TYR A 323 -21.99 14.96 -23.03
N ILE A 324 -22.56 15.36 -21.90
CA ILE A 324 -23.94 15.06 -21.48
C ILE A 324 -24.77 16.33 -21.62
#